data_AF-A0A0R3TEJ8-F1
#
_entry.id   AF-A0A0R3TEJ8-F1
#
_cell.length_a   1.000
_cell.length_b   1.000
_cell.length_c   1.000
_cell.angle_alpha   90.00
_cell.angle_beta   90.00
_cell.angle_gamma   90.00
#
_symmetry.space_group_name_H-M   'P 1'
#
loop_
_entity.id
_entity.type
_entity.pdbx_description
1 polymer ?
#
loop_
_entity_poly.entity_id
_entity_poly.type
_entity_poly.pdbx_seq_one_letter_code
_entity_poly.pdbx_strand_id
1 'polypeptide(L)'
;MNQSINLFLSISYHQFSAFFFPDEGILKMYLRGRCLNLYAPTDIATDYTFSATLPEPEEQLKLEWVYGYRGKDCRNNVYLLPTGEIIYFVAAVVVLYHLEQHSQRHYLEHNDAIKW
;
A
#
# COMPACT_ATOMS: atom_id res chain seq x y z
N MET A 1 -34.94 10.66 -27.66
CA MET A 1 -34.35 11.74 -26.86
C MET A 1 -33.65 11.08 -25.68
N ASN A 2 -32.48 10.45 -25.92
CA ASN A 2 -31.71 9.74 -24.89
C ASN A 2 -30.45 10.58 -24.63
N GLN A 3 -30.45 11.34 -23.55
CA GLN A 3 -29.21 11.90 -23.02
C GLN A 3 -28.53 10.79 -22.23
N SER A 4 -27.53 10.15 -22.83
CA SER A 4 -26.57 9.31 -22.11
C SER A 4 -25.86 10.23 -21.11
N ILE A 5 -26.15 10.05 -19.84
CA ILE A 5 -25.49 10.78 -18.76
C ILE A 5 -24.06 10.23 -18.67
N ASN A 6 -23.14 10.83 -19.41
CA ASN A 6 -21.71 10.60 -19.25
C ASN A 6 -21.27 11.32 -17.97
N LEU A 7 -21.33 10.63 -16.83
CA LEU A 7 -20.72 11.12 -15.59
C LEU A 7 -19.19 10.92 -15.73
N PHE A 8 -18.53 11.93 -16.30
CA PHE A 8 -17.07 12.01 -16.35
C PHE A 8 -16.52 12.28 -14.95
N LEU A 9 -16.28 11.24 -14.16
CA LEU A 9 -15.42 11.33 -12.98
C LEU A 9 -14.00 10.91 -13.38
N SER A 10 -13.27 11.82 -14.04
CA SER A 10 -11.84 11.59 -14.30
C SER A 10 -11.06 11.82 -13.00
N ILE A 11 -10.63 10.75 -12.35
CA ILE A 11 -9.53 10.84 -11.39
C ILE A 11 -8.25 10.90 -12.23
N SER A 12 -7.94 12.10 -12.75
CA SER A 12 -6.74 12.38 -13.54
C SER A 12 -5.58 12.69 -12.61
N TYR A 13 -4.91 11.66 -12.11
CA TYR A 13 -3.48 11.79 -11.85
C TYR A 13 -2.77 11.49 -13.17
N HIS A 14 -1.69 12.20 -13.53
CA HIS A 14 -1.00 12.12 -14.83
C HIS A 14 -0.55 10.72 -15.31
N GLN A 15 -0.94 9.65 -14.61
CA GLN A 15 -0.60 8.26 -14.88
C GLN A 15 -1.75 7.25 -14.69
N PHE A 16 -2.93 7.68 -14.22
CA PHE A 16 -4.10 6.84 -13.91
C PHE A 16 -5.40 7.47 -14.41
N SER A 17 -6.28 6.68 -15.04
CA SER A 17 -7.68 7.07 -15.29
C SER A 17 -8.58 5.85 -15.31
N ALA A 18 -9.83 5.96 -14.87
CA ALA A 18 -10.77 4.86 -14.83
C ALA A 18 -12.15 5.27 -15.37
N PHE A 19 -12.79 4.36 -16.13
CA PHE A 19 -14.08 4.56 -16.77
C PHE A 19 -14.96 3.33 -16.59
N PHE A 20 -16.13 3.49 -15.99
CA PHE A 20 -17.12 2.42 -15.85
C PHE A 20 -18.16 2.49 -16.96
N PHE A 21 -18.44 1.36 -17.60
CA PHE A 21 -19.43 1.16 -18.66
C PHE A 21 -20.52 0.23 -18.10
N PRO A 22 -21.59 0.78 -17.49
CA PRO A 22 -22.64 -0.02 -16.85
C PRO A 22 -23.31 -1.01 -17.80
N ASP A 23 -23.59 -0.58 -19.04
CA ASP A 23 -24.24 -1.40 -20.06
C ASP A 23 -23.41 -2.64 -20.46
N GLU A 24 -22.08 -2.54 -20.36
CA GLU A 24 -21.16 -3.63 -20.65
C GLU A 24 -20.76 -4.40 -19.38
N GLY A 25 -21.02 -3.86 -18.19
CA GLY A 25 -20.50 -4.37 -16.92
C GLY A 25 -18.98 -4.28 -16.82
N ILE A 26 -18.34 -3.33 -17.51
CA ILE A 26 -16.87 -3.24 -17.63
C ILE A 26 -16.35 -1.94 -16.98
N LEU A 27 -15.37 -2.08 -16.11
CA LEU A 27 -14.49 -1.01 -15.67
C LEU A 27 -13.19 -1.03 -16.49
N LYS A 28 -12.96 0.00 -17.31
CA LYS A 28 -11.71 0.20 -18.04
C LYS A 28 -10.79 1.11 -17.24
N MET A 29 -9.68 0.57 -16.79
CA MET A 29 -8.65 1.29 -16.04
C MET A 29 -7.40 1.45 -16.91
N TYR A 30 -6.89 2.68 -17.03
CA TYR A 30 -5.67 2.98 -17.75
C TYR A 30 -4.54 3.26 -16.77
N LEU A 31 -3.52 2.40 -16.79
CA LEU A 31 -2.28 2.58 -16.05
C LEU A 31 -1.16 2.87 -17.04
N ARG A 32 -0.57 4.07 -16.97
CA ARG A 32 0.51 4.48 -17.89
C ARG A 32 0.14 4.31 -19.37
N GLY A 33 -1.12 4.62 -19.72
CA GLY A 33 -1.65 4.49 -21.08
C GLY A 33 -2.02 3.06 -21.51
N ARG A 34 -1.83 2.03 -20.66
CA ARG A 34 -2.28 0.66 -20.92
C ARG A 34 -3.67 0.41 -20.35
N CYS A 35 -4.58 -0.09 -21.16
CA CYS A 35 -5.95 -0.42 -20.74
C CYS A 35 -6.01 -1.79 -20.06
N LEU A 36 -6.69 -1.83 -18.91
CA LEU A 36 -7.06 -3.02 -18.16
C LEU A 36 -8.59 -3.08 -18.09
N ASN A 37 -9.17 -4.17 -18.58
CA ASN A 37 -10.61 -4.41 -18.51
C ASN A 37 -10.91 -5.25 -17.27
N LEU A 38 -11.73 -4.71 -16.36
CA LEU A 38 -12.20 -5.37 -15.15
C LEU A 38 -13.71 -5.61 -15.30
N TYR A 39 -14.14 -6.87 -15.26
CA TYR A 39 -15.54 -7.23 -15.44
C TYR A 39 -16.22 -7.32 -14.08
N ALA A 40 -17.34 -6.62 -13.92
CA ALA A 40 -18.19 -6.74 -12.74
C ALA A 40 -18.89 -8.11 -12.74
N PRO A 41 -19.09 -8.73 -11.56
CA PRO A 41 -19.99 -9.88 -11.43
C PRO A 41 -21.40 -9.53 -11.90
N THR A 42 -22.06 -10.46 -12.62
CA THR A 42 -23.39 -10.23 -13.21
C THR A 42 -24.44 -9.81 -12.18
N ASP A 43 -24.39 -10.38 -10.98
CA ASP A 43 -25.38 -10.15 -9.92
C ASP A 43 -25.33 -8.73 -9.32
N ILE A 44 -24.24 -7.99 -9.55
CA ILE A 44 -24.05 -6.63 -9.00
C ILE A 44 -23.86 -5.56 -10.08
N ALA A 45 -23.70 -5.95 -11.34
CA ALA A 45 -23.32 -5.04 -12.43
C ALA A 45 -24.35 -3.91 -12.66
N THR A 46 -25.64 -4.19 -12.46
CA THR A 46 -26.73 -3.23 -12.71
C THR A 46 -26.83 -2.13 -11.66
N ASP A 47 -26.54 -2.47 -10.40
CA ASP A 47 -26.77 -1.58 -9.25
C ASP A 47 -25.47 -0.96 -8.73
N TYR A 48 -24.33 -1.35 -9.33
CA TYR A 48 -23.02 -0.89 -8.92
C TYR A 48 -22.82 0.60 -9.25
N THR A 49 -22.70 1.41 -8.20
CA THR A 49 -22.38 2.83 -8.32
C THR A 49 -20.87 3.04 -8.22
N PHE A 50 -20.19 3.25 -9.36
CA PHE A 50 -18.74 3.43 -9.39
C PHE A 50 -18.25 4.68 -8.63
N SER A 51 -19.10 5.68 -8.44
CA SER A 51 -18.79 6.89 -7.66
C SER A 51 -18.96 6.71 -6.15
N ALA A 52 -19.35 5.52 -5.67
CA ALA A 52 -19.52 5.28 -4.26
C ALA A 52 -18.17 5.31 -3.55
N THR A 53 -18.02 6.22 -2.58
CA THR A 53 -16.89 6.20 -1.67
C THR A 53 -17.09 5.05 -0.69
N LEU A 54 -16.17 4.09 -0.69
CA LEU A 54 -16.13 3.04 0.33
C LEU A 54 -15.56 3.63 1.63
N PRO A 55 -16.06 3.21 2.79
CA PRO A 55 -15.46 3.59 4.07
C PRO A 55 -14.03 3.07 4.16
N GLU A 56 -13.23 3.70 5.02
CA GLU A 56 -11.92 3.16 5.39
C GLU A 56 -12.09 1.75 5.99
N PRO A 57 -11.18 0.81 5.72
CA PRO A 57 -11.17 -0.47 6.43
C PRO A 57 -11.15 -0.26 7.94
N GLU A 58 -11.91 -1.08 8.68
CA GLU A 58 -11.92 -1.02 10.15
C GLU A 58 -10.56 -1.43 10.75
N GLU A 59 -9.80 -2.25 10.02
CA GLU A 59 -8.52 -2.79 10.43
C GLU A 59 -7.34 -1.95 9.94
N GLN A 60 -6.32 -1.81 10.80
CA GLN A 60 -5.09 -1.11 10.48
C GLN A 60 -3.90 -2.07 10.45
N LEU A 61 -2.96 -1.80 9.54
CA LEU A 61 -1.72 -2.54 9.46
C LEU A 61 -0.74 -2.03 10.52
N LYS A 62 -0.13 -2.96 11.26
CA LYS A 62 0.97 -2.69 12.18
C LYS A 62 2.16 -3.58 11.82
N LEU A 63 3.34 -2.98 11.71
CA LEU A 63 4.56 -3.75 11.51
C LEU A 63 4.85 -4.61 12.75
N GLU A 64 4.88 -5.93 12.55
CA GLU A 64 5.16 -6.90 13.62
C GLU A 64 6.63 -7.33 13.60
N TRP A 65 7.17 -7.62 12.41
CA TRP A 65 8.50 -8.19 12.29
C TRP A 65 9.20 -7.73 11.01
N VAL A 66 10.50 -7.45 11.14
CA VAL A 66 11.43 -7.24 10.02
C VAL A 66 12.39 -8.42 9.97
N TYR A 67 12.45 -9.06 8.81
CA TYR A 67 13.38 -10.15 8.54
C TYR A 67 14.66 -9.64 7.87
N GLY A 68 15.79 -10.18 8.31
CA GLY A 68 17.11 -9.89 7.75
C GLY A 68 17.90 -8.86 8.55
N TYR A 69 19.17 -8.72 8.18
CA TYR A 69 20.11 -7.75 8.73
C TYR A 69 21.00 -7.21 7.60
N ARG A 70 21.19 -5.89 7.55
CA ARG A 70 22.02 -5.25 6.54
C ARG A 70 23.51 -5.31 6.90
N GLY A 71 24.10 -6.50 6.79
CA GLY A 71 25.53 -6.74 7.09
C GLY A 71 26.49 -6.65 5.90
N LYS A 72 25.98 -6.73 4.66
CA LYS A 72 26.83 -6.80 3.45
C LYS A 72 27.61 -5.51 3.20
N ASP A 73 26.90 -4.38 3.17
CA ASP A 73 27.38 -3.08 2.69
C ASP A 73 27.36 -1.98 3.77
N CYS A 74 26.90 -2.29 4.99
CA CYS A 74 26.98 -1.39 6.15
C CYS A 74 27.92 -1.97 7.23
N ARG A 75 28.44 -1.08 8.08
CA ARG A 75 29.26 -1.38 9.26
C ARG A 75 28.78 -0.51 10.41
N ASN A 76 29.15 -0.84 11.65
CA ASN A 76 28.81 -0.07 12.85
C ASN A 76 27.30 0.20 12.99
N ASN A 77 26.48 -0.81 12.70
CA ASN A 77 25.02 -0.71 12.68
C ASN A 77 24.34 -1.79 13.52
N VAL A 78 25.04 -2.33 14.53
CA VAL A 78 24.50 -3.23 15.53
C VAL A 78 24.95 -2.74 16.90
N TYR A 79 24.00 -2.51 17.81
CA TYR A 79 24.25 -2.02 19.16
C TYR A 79 23.40 -2.80 20.16
N LEU A 80 23.92 -3.04 21.36
CA LEU A 80 23.14 -3.60 22.47
C LEU A 80 22.83 -2.46 23.46
N LEU A 81 21.56 -2.21 23.70
CA LEU A 81 21.13 -1.22 24.69
C LEU A 81 21.26 -1.75 26.12
N PRO A 82 21.38 -0.86 27.13
CA PRO A 82 21.23 -1.23 28.54
C PRO A 82 19.89 -1.90 28.88
N THR A 83 18.86 -1.71 28.04
CA THR A 83 17.57 -2.40 28.15
C THR A 83 17.61 -3.87 27.73
N GLY A 84 18.72 -4.34 27.16
CA GLY A 84 18.85 -5.71 26.61
C GLY A 84 18.38 -5.86 25.16
N GLU A 85 17.94 -4.77 24.52
CA GLU A 85 17.49 -4.77 23.12
C GLU A 85 18.67 -4.64 22.15
N ILE A 86 18.67 -5.47 21.10
CA ILE A 86 19.62 -5.35 19.98
C ILE A 86 19.03 -4.36 18.98
N ILE A 87 19.76 -3.28 18.72
CA ILE A 87 19.43 -2.30 17.69
C ILE A 87 20.20 -2.61 16.41
N TYR A 88 19.49 -2.62 15.29
CA TYR A 88 20.06 -2.61 13.94
C TYR A 88 19.06 -2.00 12.96
N PHE A 89 19.42 -1.89 11.68
CA PHE A 89 18.48 -1.40 10.67
C PHE A 89 18.46 -2.25 9.40
N VAL A 90 17.31 -2.22 8.73
CA VAL A 90 17.06 -2.81 7.40
C VAL A 90 16.17 -1.85 6.63
N ALA A 91 16.53 -1.57 5.37
CA ALA A 91 15.86 -0.55 4.57
C ALA A 91 15.76 0.79 5.34
N ALA A 92 14.54 1.33 5.49
CA ALA A 92 14.25 2.57 6.21
C ALA A 92 13.83 2.34 7.68
N VAL A 93 13.96 1.12 8.20
CA VAL A 93 13.45 0.76 9.53
C VAL A 93 14.61 0.51 10.50
N VAL A 94 14.57 1.17 11.66
CA VAL A 94 15.39 0.78 12.81
C VAL A 94 14.62 -0.26 13.61
N VAL A 95 15.25 -1.41 13.84
CA VAL A 95 14.71 -2.53 14.61
C VAL A 95 15.32 -2.48 16.01
N LEU A 96 14.48 -2.53 17.04
CA LEU A 96 14.85 -2.77 18.42
C LEU A 96 14.34 -4.16 18.79
N TYR A 97 15.23 -5.14 18.79
CA TYR A 97 14.89 -6.54 19.02
C TYR A 97 15.14 -6.94 20.47
N HIS A 98 14.08 -7.31 21.19
CA HIS A 98 14.17 -7.87 22.54
C HIS A 98 14.29 -9.40 22.45
N LEU A 99 15.48 -9.93 22.73
CA LEU A 99 15.77 -11.37 22.61
C LEU A 99 14.87 -12.22 23.52
N GLU A 100 14.80 -11.88 24.82
CA GLU A 100 14.07 -12.68 25.81
C GLU A 100 12.57 -12.74 25.56
N GLN A 101 11.96 -11.60 25.20
CA GLN A 101 10.54 -11.50 24.89
C GLN A 101 10.19 -11.97 23.47
N HIS A 102 11.22 -12.21 22.64
CA HIS A 102 11.08 -12.52 21.22
C HIS A 102 10.13 -11.53 20.51
N SER A 103 10.38 -10.23 20.70
CA SER A 103 9.54 -9.16 20.19
C SER A 103 10.37 -8.06 19.55
N GLN A 104 9.78 -7.35 18.59
CA GLN A 104 10.40 -6.19 17.95
C GLN A 104 9.57 -4.94 18.18
N ARG A 105 10.27 -3.83 18.38
CA ARG A 105 9.73 -2.48 18.19
C ARG A 105 10.50 -1.80 17.08
N HIS A 106 9.86 -0.84 16.42
CA HIS A 106 10.40 -0.23 15.21
C HIS A 106 10.36 1.29 15.33
N TYR A 107 11.40 1.94 14.85
CA TYR A 107 11.39 3.37 14.57
C TYR A 107 11.30 3.55 13.05
N LEU A 108 10.25 4.27 12.61
CA LEU A 108 9.76 4.31 11.22
C LEU A 108 9.86 5.70 10.56
N GLU A 109 10.52 6.66 11.20
CA GLU A 109 10.53 8.05 10.73
C GLU A 109 11.49 8.32 9.56
N HIS A 110 12.31 7.34 9.16
CA HIS A 110 13.10 7.47 7.95
C HIS A 110 12.23 7.19 6.72
N ASN A 111 12.30 8.08 5.74
CA ASN A 111 11.58 7.96 4.46
C ASN A 111 12.38 7.28 3.35
N ASP A 112 13.64 6.94 3.61
CA ASP A 112 14.54 6.24 2.69
C ASP A 112 15.55 5.39 3.49
N ALA A 113 16.36 4.59 2.79
CA ALA A 113 17.30 3.65 3.38
C ALA A 113 18.32 4.33 4.32
N ILE A 114 18.43 3.81 5.55
CA ILE A 114 19.39 4.27 6.57
C ILE A 114 20.81 3.91 6.13
N LYS A 115 21.78 4.82 6.33
CA LYS A 115 23.17 4.67 5.85
C LYS A 115 24.25 4.84 6.91
N TRP A 116 23.93 5.38 8.08
CA TRP A 116 24.89 5.77 9.11
C TRP A 116 24.63 5.02 10.42
#